data_AF-A0A8H6W4A7-F1
#
_entry.id   AF-A0A8H6W4A7-F1
#
_cell.length_a   1.000
_cell.length_b   1.000
_cell.length_c   1.000
_cell.angle_alpha   90.00
_cell.angle_beta   90.00
_cell.angle_gamma   90.00
#
_symmetry.space_group_name_H-M   'P 1'
#
loop_
_entity.id
_entity.type
_entity.pdbx_description
1 polymer ?
#
loop_
_entity_poly.entity_id
_entity_poly.type
_entity_poly.pdbx_seq_one_letter_code
_entity_poly.pdbx_strand_id
1 'polypeptide(L)'
;MTSNLTTTLSATNWSTQGWNPFYFEFPDRNPCFGLKDVAQCSGNTTDVTATMLQFLNLTDFNKYFDAYCLNPPDDSCAFGFCPNPDVASPTVRYSTYFTTVMSAVLVLYLPEEVASTFFSQLLNVYSLIIAALIAVAKRNLTKPHTAVALGLACSPLSAYLIIYVIRSLFGGLTRLHSVFGKGMWLPRLAVLMLVPVWITLLILTSVPNGSWRFQQTACDAIVANHHILQTFFEPFLILSQYFAPFTGTVFGIWFITWAVAIYLRRNDIWKSGKGRFPLLRMWRKVVDHYPFIQFCTVIAIPHIAWIINIEMGVAVILTRESFSYTYGQMLALLVTIPPIIQLVQLTPRLFWWFVDLTWVRFVSFRRNKPRHNPPLDRRSTNESTDAGGEYSELQDTLPLVEPKHRVSFSQDDAAKSRGVP
;
A
#
# COMPACT_ATOMS: atom_id res chain seq x y z
N MET A 1 58.34 20.64 -20.05
CA MET A 1 57.64 20.57 -18.75
C MET A 1 56.37 19.76 -18.96
N THR A 2 56.46 18.46 -18.71
CA THR A 2 55.39 17.46 -18.89
C THR A 2 55.17 16.82 -17.52
N SER A 3 54.10 17.21 -16.84
CA SER A 3 53.69 16.63 -15.56
C SER A 3 52.75 15.46 -15.81
N ASN A 4 53.25 14.25 -15.55
CA ASN A 4 52.49 13.01 -15.55
C ASN A 4 51.54 12.96 -14.34
N LEU A 5 50.23 13.13 -14.56
CA LEU A 5 49.21 12.64 -13.63
C LEU A 5 49.02 11.14 -13.86
N THR A 6 49.63 10.33 -12.99
CA THR A 6 49.36 8.90 -12.90
C THR A 6 48.26 8.70 -11.88
N THR A 7 47.01 8.63 -12.36
CA THR A 7 45.85 8.20 -11.56
C THR A 7 45.94 6.69 -11.39
N THR A 8 46.53 6.24 -10.28
CA THR A 8 46.44 4.83 -9.85
C THR A 8 45.03 4.57 -9.33
N LEU A 9 44.15 4.09 -10.21
CA LEU A 9 42.93 3.38 -9.84
C LEU A 9 43.36 2.06 -9.19
N SER A 10 43.51 2.05 -7.87
CA SER A 10 43.62 0.82 -7.10
C SER A 10 42.27 0.11 -7.18
N ALA A 11 42.20 -0.97 -7.95
CA ALA A 11 41.13 -1.94 -7.87
C ALA A 11 41.12 -2.51 -6.44
N THR A 12 40.17 -2.04 -5.62
CA THR A 12 39.96 -2.54 -4.28
C THR A 12 39.51 -4.00 -4.35
N ASN A 13 40.24 -4.83 -3.61
CA ASN A 13 40.01 -6.25 -3.42
C ASN A 13 38.59 -6.50 -2.87
N TRP A 14 37.73 -7.11 -3.68
CA TRP A 14 36.38 -7.57 -3.30
C TRP A 14 36.42 -8.91 -2.52
N SER A 15 37.35 -9.07 -1.58
CA SER A 15 37.52 -10.32 -0.85
C SER A 15 36.95 -10.24 0.57
N THR A 16 35.93 -11.08 0.83
CA THR A 16 35.63 -11.70 2.12
C THR A 16 35.06 -10.85 3.28
N GLN A 17 34.33 -9.77 3.01
CA GLN A 17 33.30 -9.30 3.95
C GLN A 17 31.96 -9.96 3.62
N GLY A 18 31.62 -11.01 4.38
CA GLY A 18 30.39 -11.78 4.21
C GLY A 18 29.15 -10.90 4.34
N TRP A 19 28.23 -11.07 3.38
CA TRP A 19 26.83 -10.62 3.42
C TRP A 19 26.60 -9.18 3.87
N ASN A 20 26.87 -8.19 3.00
CA ASN A 20 26.02 -6.98 2.86
C ASN A 20 26.54 -5.99 1.78
N PRO A 21 26.44 -6.31 0.48
CA PRO A 21 26.83 -5.39 -0.59
C PRO A 21 25.91 -4.16 -0.75
N PHE A 22 24.92 -3.96 0.12
CA PHE A 22 23.93 -2.87 0.01
C PHE A 22 23.86 -1.96 1.24
N TYR A 23 24.74 -2.13 2.22
CA TYR A 23 24.80 -1.17 3.32
C TYR A 23 25.62 0.01 2.84
N PHE A 24 24.96 1.15 2.67
CA PHE A 24 25.65 2.40 2.37
C PHE A 24 26.60 2.72 3.53
N GLU A 25 27.90 2.59 3.29
CA GLU A 25 28.92 3.17 4.15
C GLU A 25 28.97 4.66 3.85
N PHE A 26 28.48 5.48 4.79
CA PHE A 26 28.58 6.92 4.71
C PHE A 26 30.06 7.31 4.85
N PRO A 27 30.70 7.90 3.82
CA PRO A 27 32.15 8.09 3.76
C PRO A 27 32.70 9.00 4.88
N ASP A 28 31.87 9.86 5.46
CA ASP A 28 32.25 10.75 6.57
C ASP A 28 32.11 10.09 7.95
N ARG A 29 31.68 8.82 7.99
CA ARG A 29 31.53 8.10 9.24
C ARG A 29 32.90 7.68 9.73
N ASN A 30 33.45 8.45 10.68
CA ASN A 30 34.63 8.04 11.41
C ASN A 30 34.39 6.61 11.96
N PRO A 31 35.30 5.65 11.74
CA PRO A 31 35.12 4.24 12.12
C PRO A 31 34.72 4.04 13.59
N CYS A 32 35.05 5.00 14.46
CA CYS A 32 34.66 4.97 15.87
C CYS A 32 33.15 5.24 16.15
N PHE A 33 32.35 5.60 15.15
CA PHE A 33 30.88 5.71 15.28
C PHE A 33 30.13 4.42 14.88
N GLY A 34 30.84 3.30 14.68
CA GLY A 34 30.29 1.98 14.39
C GLY A 34 29.79 1.23 15.63
N LEU A 35 28.65 0.52 15.51
CA LEU A 35 28.07 -0.30 16.59
C LEU A 35 28.82 -1.63 16.83
N LYS A 36 29.71 -2.05 15.93
CA LYS A 36 30.29 -3.41 15.94
C LYS A 36 31.77 -3.50 16.36
N ASP A 37 32.52 -2.40 16.31
CA ASP A 37 33.97 -2.40 16.62
C ASP A 37 34.36 -1.32 17.64
N VAL A 38 33.57 -1.19 18.71
CA VAL A 38 33.91 -0.34 19.87
C VAL A 38 35.26 -0.73 20.49
N ALA A 39 35.66 -2.00 20.37
CA ALA A 39 36.91 -2.52 20.91
C ALA A 39 38.17 -2.08 20.13
N GLN A 40 38.06 -1.74 18.83
CA GLN A 40 39.21 -1.31 18.02
C GLN A 40 39.52 0.19 18.11
N CYS A 41 38.58 1.01 18.61
CA CYS A 41 38.85 2.40 19.01
C CYS A 41 39.37 2.52 20.46
N SER A 42 39.93 1.44 21.01
CA SER A 42 40.50 1.39 22.38
C SER A 42 41.91 2.01 22.51
N GLY A 43 42.37 2.75 21.50
CA GLY A 43 43.50 3.65 21.62
C GLY A 43 43.06 5.06 22.03
N ASN A 44 42.62 5.24 23.28
CA ASN A 44 42.33 6.56 23.90
C ASN A 44 41.21 7.43 23.27
N THR A 45 40.31 6.87 22.47
CA THR A 45 39.12 7.59 21.96
C THR A 45 37.87 6.73 22.09
N THR A 46 37.46 6.49 23.32
CA THR A 46 36.09 6.06 23.60
C THR A 46 35.17 7.27 23.46
N ASP A 47 34.11 7.05 22.68
CA ASP A 47 32.92 7.87 22.51
C ASP A 47 33.03 9.03 21.52
N VAL A 48 31.86 9.51 21.04
CA VAL A 48 31.67 10.94 20.74
C VAL A 48 32.53 11.66 21.77
N THR A 49 33.65 12.29 21.36
CA THR A 49 34.72 12.64 22.31
C THR A 49 34.08 13.14 23.59
N ALA A 50 34.42 12.60 24.77
CA ALA A 50 33.72 12.96 26.01
C ALA A 50 33.55 14.49 26.16
N THR A 51 34.43 15.28 25.55
CA THR A 51 34.31 16.71 25.31
C THR A 51 33.08 17.18 24.49
N MET A 52 32.66 16.55 23.39
CA MET A 52 31.41 16.85 22.67
C MET A 52 30.16 16.48 23.47
N LEU A 53 30.15 15.31 24.13
CA LEU A 53 29.04 14.91 25.00
C LEU A 53 28.99 15.78 26.27
N GLN A 54 30.13 16.12 26.88
CA GLN A 54 30.22 17.08 27.99
C GLN A 54 29.91 18.51 27.56
N PHE A 55 30.32 18.92 26.35
CA PHE A 55 30.02 20.23 25.78
C PHE A 55 28.52 20.41 25.58
N LEU A 56 27.83 19.36 25.11
CA LEU A 56 26.38 19.33 24.97
C LEU A 56 25.65 18.87 26.26
N ASN A 57 26.39 18.45 27.29
CA ASN A 57 25.90 17.84 28.51
C ASN A 57 24.89 16.69 28.28
N LEU A 58 25.14 15.84 27.28
CA LEU A 58 24.33 14.67 26.94
C LEU A 58 25.06 13.39 27.36
N THR A 59 24.40 12.54 28.14
CA THR A 59 24.97 11.27 28.65
C THR A 59 24.56 10.04 27.84
N ASP A 60 23.64 10.19 26.89
CA ASP A 60 23.02 9.07 26.14
C ASP A 60 23.09 9.35 24.64
N PHE A 61 23.55 8.35 23.89
CA PHE A 61 23.60 8.38 22.42
C PHE A 61 22.23 8.66 21.81
N ASN A 62 21.14 8.13 22.39
CA ASN A 62 19.79 8.36 21.85
C ASN A 62 19.42 9.84 21.93
N LYS A 63 19.72 10.51 23.05
CA LYS A 63 19.48 11.95 23.20
C LYS A 63 20.34 12.79 22.26
N TYR A 64 21.58 12.36 22.03
CA TYR A 64 22.46 13.00 21.05
C TYR A 64 21.92 12.83 19.62
N PHE A 65 21.45 11.65 19.26
CA PHE A 65 20.86 11.38 17.95
C PHE A 65 19.54 12.14 17.75
N ASP A 66 18.70 12.23 18.78
CA ASP A 66 17.50 13.06 18.77
C ASP A 66 17.85 14.54 18.55
N ALA A 67 18.88 15.05 19.24
CA ALA A 67 19.38 16.40 19.05
C ALA A 67 19.96 16.63 17.64
N TYR A 68 20.70 15.65 17.10
CA TYR A 68 21.17 15.64 15.71
C TYR A 68 19.99 15.72 14.74
N CYS A 69 18.90 14.98 14.99
CA CYS A 69 17.74 14.97 14.12
C CYS A 69 16.85 16.21 14.21
N LEU A 70 16.90 16.94 15.33
CA LEU A 70 16.25 18.25 15.44
C LEU A 70 16.90 19.32 14.56
N ASN A 71 18.22 19.25 14.35
CA ASN A 71 18.95 20.18 13.51
C ASN A 71 20.15 19.49 12.83
N PRO A 72 19.89 18.66 11.80
CA PRO A 72 20.96 17.92 11.16
C PRO A 72 21.85 18.89 10.38
N PRO A 73 23.17 18.72 10.44
CA PRO A 73 24.11 19.56 9.72
C PRO A 73 23.96 19.37 8.20
N ASP A 74 24.13 20.47 7.45
CA ASP A 74 24.02 20.48 5.99
C ASP A 74 25.23 19.84 5.28
N ASP A 75 26.34 19.67 5.98
CA ASP A 75 27.63 19.25 5.43
C ASP A 75 28.01 17.79 5.74
N SER A 76 27.27 17.10 6.62
CA SER A 76 27.63 15.75 7.05
C SER A 76 26.43 14.83 7.23
N CYS A 77 26.62 13.57 6.82
CA CYS A 77 25.63 12.49 6.96
C CYS A 77 26.17 11.32 7.82
N ALA A 78 26.88 11.63 8.90
CA ALA A 78 27.60 10.62 9.69
C ALA A 78 26.69 9.53 10.27
N PHE A 79 25.41 9.85 10.53
CA PHE A 79 24.45 8.92 11.16
C PHE A 79 23.34 8.44 10.21
N GLY A 80 23.41 8.80 8.93
CA GLY A 80 22.37 8.50 7.95
C GLY A 80 21.13 9.39 8.07
N PHE A 81 20.06 8.96 7.42
CA PHE A 81 18.79 9.69 7.48
C PHE A 81 18.16 9.60 8.88
N CYS A 82 17.62 10.73 9.33
CA CYS A 82 16.83 10.79 10.55
C CYS A 82 15.50 10.07 10.34
N PRO A 83 15.10 9.17 11.26
CA PRO A 83 13.89 8.38 11.12
C PRO A 83 12.64 9.28 11.16
N ASN A 84 11.65 8.96 10.33
CA ASN A 84 10.35 9.62 10.37
C ASN A 84 9.25 8.59 10.71
N PRO A 85 8.93 8.45 12.00
CA PRO A 85 8.05 7.39 12.47
C PRO A 85 6.60 7.53 11.99
N ASP A 86 6.18 8.73 11.56
CA ASP A 86 4.81 8.97 11.11
C ASP A 86 4.58 8.59 9.64
N VAL A 87 5.65 8.51 8.85
CA VAL A 87 5.55 8.26 7.40
C VAL A 87 6.13 6.91 7.00
N ALA A 88 7.33 6.58 7.48
CA ALA A 88 8.06 5.40 7.02
C ALA A 88 8.22 4.32 8.08
N SER A 89 7.64 4.47 9.27
CA SER A 89 7.80 3.46 10.32
C SER A 89 7.29 2.07 9.90
N PRO A 90 7.85 0.99 10.49
CA PRO A 90 7.35 -0.36 10.25
C PRO A 90 5.84 -0.50 10.53
N THR A 91 5.33 0.16 11.56
CA THR A 91 3.89 0.15 11.89
C THR A 91 3.03 0.73 10.78
N VAL A 92 3.40 1.91 10.25
CA VAL A 92 2.65 2.56 9.16
C VAL A 92 2.70 1.71 7.89
N ARG A 93 3.88 1.15 7.57
CA ARG A 93 4.06 0.27 6.41
C ARG A 93 3.20 -0.99 6.52
N TYR A 94 3.32 -1.74 7.61
CA TYR A 94 2.56 -2.99 7.80
C TYR A 94 1.06 -2.75 7.87
N SER A 95 0.62 -1.71 8.59
CA SER A 95 -0.77 -1.25 8.57
C SER A 95 -1.29 -1.04 7.15
N THR A 96 -0.51 -0.32 6.33
CA THR A 96 -0.88 -0.03 4.94
C THR A 96 -0.91 -1.30 4.10
N TYR A 97 0.03 -2.24 4.31
CA TYR A 97 0.04 -3.55 3.63
C TYR A 97 -1.22 -4.35 3.94
N PHE A 98 -1.57 -4.48 5.22
CA PHE A 98 -2.79 -5.19 5.61
C PHE A 98 -4.04 -4.49 5.07
N THR A 99 -4.14 -3.17 5.26
CA THR A 99 -5.30 -2.40 4.80
C THR A 99 -5.51 -2.51 3.29
N THR A 100 -4.45 -2.38 2.50
CA THR A 100 -4.52 -2.46 1.02
C THR A 100 -4.87 -3.88 0.54
N VAL A 101 -4.25 -4.91 1.11
CA VAL A 101 -4.53 -6.32 0.76
C VAL A 101 -5.97 -6.69 1.12
N MET A 102 -6.42 -6.36 2.33
CA MET A 102 -7.78 -6.70 2.77
C MET A 102 -8.84 -5.91 2.01
N SER A 103 -8.60 -4.63 1.74
CA SER A 103 -9.47 -3.83 0.88
C SER A 103 -9.54 -4.39 -0.54
N ALA A 104 -8.42 -4.89 -1.10
CA ALA A 104 -8.42 -5.53 -2.41
C ALA A 104 -9.27 -6.80 -2.43
N VAL A 105 -9.20 -7.62 -1.37
CA VAL A 105 -10.06 -8.80 -1.19
C VAL A 105 -11.53 -8.38 -1.10
N LEU A 106 -11.86 -7.41 -0.26
CA LEU A 106 -13.24 -6.93 -0.09
C LEU A 106 -13.82 -6.38 -1.39
N VAL A 107 -13.07 -5.54 -2.12
CA VAL A 107 -13.47 -5.00 -3.42
C VAL A 107 -13.72 -6.12 -4.45
N LEU A 108 -12.95 -7.20 -4.39
CA LEU A 108 -13.04 -8.34 -5.31
C LEU A 108 -13.98 -9.46 -4.89
N TYR A 109 -14.46 -9.52 -3.66
CA TYR A 109 -15.34 -10.62 -3.22
C TYR A 109 -16.67 -10.16 -2.65
N LEU A 110 -16.80 -8.90 -2.24
CA LEU A 110 -18.00 -8.39 -1.57
C LEU A 110 -18.56 -7.14 -2.28
N PRO A 111 -19.25 -7.31 -3.44
CA PRO A 111 -19.70 -6.19 -4.29
C PRO A 111 -20.64 -5.21 -3.57
N GLU A 112 -21.37 -5.69 -2.57
CA GLU A 112 -22.35 -4.93 -1.78
C GLU A 112 -21.67 -3.88 -0.89
N GLU A 113 -20.47 -4.16 -0.37
CA GLU A 113 -19.71 -3.28 0.53
C GLU A 113 -18.55 -2.56 -0.18
N VAL A 114 -18.53 -2.59 -1.51
CA VAL A 114 -17.44 -1.99 -2.29
C VAL A 114 -17.37 -0.48 -2.09
N ALA A 115 -18.51 0.20 -1.94
CA ALA A 115 -18.53 1.65 -1.80
C ALA A 115 -17.83 2.11 -0.51
N SER A 116 -18.16 1.50 0.63
CA SER A 116 -17.54 1.85 1.93
C SER A 116 -16.04 1.54 1.92
N THR A 117 -15.67 0.34 1.46
CA THR A 117 -14.26 -0.08 1.33
C THR A 117 -13.48 0.87 0.40
N PHE A 118 -14.08 1.25 -0.72
CA PHE A 118 -13.50 2.17 -1.70
C PHE A 118 -13.20 3.53 -1.08
N PHE A 119 -14.17 4.16 -0.40
CA PHE A 119 -13.96 5.48 0.20
C PHE A 119 -12.98 5.43 1.36
N SER A 120 -12.99 4.36 2.16
CA SER A 120 -12.00 4.15 3.21
C SER A 120 -10.59 4.05 2.64
N GLN A 121 -10.39 3.26 1.58
CA GLN A 121 -9.11 3.15 0.91
C GLN A 121 -8.67 4.48 0.28
N LEU A 122 -9.59 5.20 -0.36
CA LEU A 122 -9.30 6.48 -0.99
C LEU A 122 -8.85 7.51 0.05
N LEU A 123 -9.55 7.58 1.19
CA LEU A 123 -9.20 8.44 2.31
C LEU A 123 -7.82 8.09 2.88
N ASN A 124 -7.52 6.80 3.05
CA ASN A 124 -6.22 6.34 3.51
C ASN A 124 -5.09 6.81 2.57
N VAL A 125 -5.23 6.55 1.26
CA VAL A 125 -4.23 6.97 0.26
C VAL A 125 -4.06 8.48 0.22
N TYR A 126 -5.15 9.25 0.24
CA TYR A 126 -5.08 10.72 0.25
C TYR A 126 -4.46 11.26 1.53
N SER A 127 -4.77 10.67 2.70
CA SER A 127 -4.20 11.10 3.97
C SER A 127 -2.68 10.98 3.96
N LEU A 128 -2.16 9.87 3.42
CA LEU A 128 -0.72 9.62 3.32
C LEU A 128 -0.05 10.58 2.34
N ILE A 129 -0.65 10.81 1.17
CA ILE A 129 -0.11 11.75 0.18
C ILE A 129 -0.12 13.18 0.71
N ILE A 130 -1.24 13.63 1.29
CA ILE A 130 -1.36 14.99 1.82
C ILE A 130 -0.38 15.20 2.97
N ALA A 131 -0.25 14.23 3.88
CA ALA A 131 0.74 14.28 4.95
C ALA A 131 2.16 14.40 4.40
N ALA A 132 2.51 13.59 3.39
CA ALA A 132 3.81 13.68 2.72
C ALA A 132 4.04 15.04 2.06
N LEU A 133 3.04 15.58 1.33
CA LEU A 133 3.13 16.89 0.69
C LEU A 133 3.33 18.02 1.71
N ILE A 134 2.58 17.99 2.82
CA ILE A 134 2.73 18.98 3.91
C ILE A 134 4.12 18.85 4.56
N ALA A 135 4.59 17.62 4.79
CA ALA A 135 5.90 17.38 5.39
C ALA A 135 7.05 17.85 4.47
N VAL A 136 6.94 17.62 3.16
CA VAL A 136 7.85 18.17 2.14
C VAL A 136 7.78 19.71 2.11
N ALA A 137 6.58 20.29 2.13
CA ALA A 137 6.41 21.75 2.13
C ALA A 137 7.04 22.40 3.37
N LYS A 138 7.00 21.72 4.53
CA LYS A 138 7.63 22.15 5.79
C LYS A 138 9.12 21.82 5.89
N ARG A 139 9.70 21.12 4.92
CA ARG A 139 11.10 20.63 4.95
C ARG A 139 11.38 19.64 6.10
N ASN A 140 10.36 18.92 6.56
CA ASN A 140 10.44 17.94 7.64
C ASN A 140 10.47 16.49 7.13
N LEU A 141 10.62 16.30 5.82
CA LEU A 141 10.69 14.99 5.19
C LEU A 141 11.93 14.94 4.30
N THR A 142 12.69 13.87 4.42
CA THR A 142 13.82 13.59 3.50
C THR A 142 13.28 12.95 2.21
N LYS A 143 14.08 12.90 1.14
CA LYS A 143 13.72 12.24 -0.11
C LYS A 143 13.36 10.74 0.03
N PRO A 144 14.13 9.88 0.72
CA PRO A 144 13.78 8.45 0.83
C PRO A 144 12.47 8.23 1.58
N HIS A 145 12.19 9.01 2.63
CA HIS A 145 10.90 8.94 3.32
C HIS A 145 9.72 9.33 2.41
N THR A 146 9.93 10.30 1.51
CA THR A 146 8.94 10.67 0.49
C THR A 146 8.77 9.56 -0.55
N ALA A 147 9.86 8.88 -0.94
CA ALA A 147 9.81 7.74 -1.83
C ALA A 147 9.04 6.55 -1.21
N VAL A 148 9.24 6.26 0.08
CA VAL A 148 8.45 5.26 0.83
C VAL A 148 6.98 5.65 0.83
N ALA A 149 6.65 6.90 1.17
CA ALA A 149 5.27 7.39 1.17
C ALA A 149 4.61 7.22 -0.20
N LEU A 150 5.31 7.64 -1.27
CA LEU A 150 4.84 7.48 -2.63
C LEU A 150 4.65 6.01 -3.02
N GLY A 151 5.59 5.14 -2.64
CA GLY A 151 5.50 3.70 -2.83
C GLY A 151 4.29 3.10 -2.13
N LEU A 152 4.03 3.50 -0.88
CA LEU A 152 2.86 3.09 -0.11
C LEU A 152 1.54 3.55 -0.75
N ALA A 153 1.50 4.78 -1.26
CA ALA A 153 0.33 5.32 -1.95
C ALA A 153 0.06 4.58 -3.28
N CYS A 154 1.13 4.21 -4.00
CA CYS A 154 1.10 3.49 -5.28
C CYS A 154 0.88 1.97 -5.10
N SER A 155 -0.07 1.60 -4.25
CA SER A 155 -0.44 0.20 -4.04
C SER A 155 -1.07 -0.42 -5.29
N PRO A 156 -1.01 -1.76 -5.47
CA PRO A 156 -1.69 -2.44 -6.57
C PRO A 156 -3.20 -2.19 -6.58
N LEU A 157 -3.83 -2.03 -5.40
CA LEU A 157 -5.24 -1.65 -5.29
C LEU A 157 -5.51 -0.26 -5.89
N SER A 158 -4.66 0.73 -5.61
CA SER A 158 -4.78 2.07 -6.17
C SER A 158 -4.68 2.04 -7.71
N ALA A 159 -3.70 1.29 -8.25
CA ALA A 159 -3.55 1.10 -9.70
C ALA A 159 -4.78 0.39 -10.32
N TYR A 160 -5.31 -0.62 -9.63
CA TYR A 160 -6.53 -1.31 -10.02
C TYR A 160 -7.73 -0.35 -10.10
N LEU A 161 -7.91 0.52 -9.10
CA LEU A 161 -8.99 1.52 -9.11
C LEU A 161 -8.85 2.50 -10.29
N ILE A 162 -7.64 2.95 -10.61
CA ILE A 162 -7.38 3.81 -11.78
C ILE A 162 -7.79 3.11 -13.08
N ILE A 163 -7.39 1.85 -13.27
CA ILE A 163 -7.77 1.05 -14.45
C ILE A 163 -9.30 0.91 -14.55
N TYR A 164 -9.98 0.69 -13.41
CA TYR A 164 -11.44 0.58 -13.39
C TYR A 164 -12.15 1.89 -13.74
N VAL A 165 -11.63 3.02 -13.27
CA VAL A 165 -12.16 4.34 -13.64
C VAL A 165 -11.97 4.60 -15.12
N ILE A 166 -10.77 4.36 -15.66
CA ILE A 166 -10.51 4.49 -17.09
C ILE A 166 -11.49 3.61 -17.90
N ARG A 167 -11.68 2.34 -17.50
CA ARG A 167 -12.63 1.44 -18.16
C ARG A 167 -14.08 1.92 -18.04
N SER A 168 -14.43 2.53 -16.92
CA SER A 168 -15.76 3.10 -16.69
C SER A 168 -16.01 4.33 -17.57
N LEU A 169 -14.98 5.10 -17.94
CA LEU A 169 -15.11 6.22 -18.87
C LEU A 169 -15.48 5.75 -20.28
N PHE A 170 -15.06 4.56 -20.68
CA PHE A 170 -15.40 3.93 -21.97
C PHE A 170 -16.78 3.22 -21.97
N GLY A 171 -17.64 3.46 -20.97
CA GLY A 171 -18.99 2.91 -20.94
C GLY A 171 -19.09 1.39 -20.70
N GLY A 172 -17.98 0.73 -20.32
CA GLY A 172 -18.01 -0.68 -19.98
C GLY A 172 -18.76 -0.94 -18.67
N LEU A 173 -19.67 -1.92 -18.65
CA LEU A 173 -20.25 -2.43 -17.40
C LEU A 173 -19.10 -2.98 -16.53
N THR A 174 -18.84 -2.31 -15.40
CA THR A 174 -17.82 -2.72 -14.42
C THR A 174 -18.50 -3.25 -13.16
N ARG A 175 -17.78 -4.08 -12.41
CA ARG A 175 -18.25 -4.55 -11.11
C ARG A 175 -18.43 -3.41 -10.10
N LEU A 176 -17.65 -2.34 -10.25
CA LEU A 176 -17.73 -1.13 -9.45
C LEU A 176 -18.83 -0.17 -9.95
N HIS A 177 -19.89 -0.68 -10.58
CA HIS A 177 -20.97 0.17 -11.08
C HIS A 177 -21.68 0.93 -9.96
N SER A 178 -21.71 0.42 -8.73
CA SER A 178 -22.26 1.15 -7.57
C SER A 178 -21.46 2.41 -7.25
N VAL A 179 -20.14 2.41 -7.48
CA VAL A 179 -19.25 3.54 -7.17
C VAL A 179 -19.02 4.43 -8.40
N PHE A 180 -18.82 3.81 -9.56
CA PHE A 180 -18.54 4.49 -10.83
C PHE A 180 -19.75 4.48 -11.77
N GLY A 181 -20.96 4.42 -11.22
CA GLY A 181 -22.22 4.43 -11.98
C GLY A 181 -22.43 5.68 -12.83
N LYS A 182 -23.49 5.67 -13.64
CA LYS A 182 -23.90 6.86 -14.40
C LYS A 182 -24.25 7.99 -13.41
N GLY A 183 -23.68 9.18 -13.59
CA GLY A 183 -23.87 10.33 -12.69
C GLY A 183 -22.85 10.44 -11.54
N MET A 184 -22.09 9.38 -11.24
CA MET A 184 -21.10 9.38 -10.16
C MET A 184 -19.74 9.93 -10.63
N TRP A 185 -19.69 11.22 -10.96
CA TRP A 185 -18.47 11.85 -11.49
C TRP A 185 -17.42 12.12 -10.41
N LEU A 186 -17.83 12.44 -9.17
CA LEU A 186 -16.92 12.81 -8.08
C LEU A 186 -15.97 11.67 -7.66
N PRO A 187 -16.41 10.41 -7.46
CA PRO A 187 -15.49 9.30 -7.20
C PRO A 187 -14.51 9.03 -8.35
N ARG A 188 -14.95 9.22 -9.59
CA ARG A 188 -14.08 9.07 -10.78
C ARG A 188 -13.00 10.14 -10.79
N LEU A 189 -13.38 11.41 -10.57
CA LEU A 189 -12.43 12.51 -10.49
C LEU A 189 -11.46 12.29 -9.33
N ALA A 190 -11.93 11.88 -8.16
CA ALA A 190 -11.09 11.66 -6.99
C ALA A 190 -10.05 10.55 -7.22
N VAL A 191 -10.37 9.48 -7.96
CA VAL A 191 -9.36 8.46 -8.31
C VAL A 191 -8.42 8.97 -9.42
N LEU A 192 -8.94 9.69 -10.42
CA LEU A 192 -8.10 10.24 -11.49
C LEU A 192 -7.11 11.28 -10.97
N MET A 193 -7.48 12.06 -9.95
CA MET A 193 -6.61 13.03 -9.29
C MET A 193 -5.43 12.39 -8.55
N LEU A 194 -5.47 11.08 -8.24
CA LEU A 194 -4.30 10.38 -7.69
C LEU A 194 -3.13 10.38 -8.68
N VAL A 195 -3.39 10.26 -9.98
CA VAL A 195 -2.34 10.18 -11.02
C VAL A 195 -1.48 11.46 -11.09
N PRO A 196 -2.04 12.67 -11.30
CA PRO A 196 -1.22 13.88 -11.34
C PRO A 196 -0.54 14.16 -10.00
N VAL A 197 -1.18 13.81 -8.88
CA VAL A 197 -0.58 13.99 -7.55
C VAL A 197 0.61 13.05 -7.36
N TRP A 198 0.50 11.78 -7.79
CA TRP A 198 1.63 10.83 -7.78
C TRP A 198 2.75 11.28 -8.70
N ILE A 199 2.43 11.71 -9.94
CA ILE A 199 3.43 12.23 -10.87
C ILE A 199 4.12 13.46 -10.26
N THR A 200 3.38 14.35 -9.60
CA THR A 200 3.95 15.51 -8.91
C THR A 200 4.93 15.08 -7.83
N LEU A 201 4.55 14.19 -6.92
CA LEU A 201 5.43 13.66 -5.87
C LEU A 201 6.65 12.92 -6.45
N LEU A 202 6.45 12.16 -7.52
CA LEU A 202 7.51 11.46 -8.22
C LEU A 202 8.53 12.46 -8.76
N ILE A 203 8.09 13.46 -9.53
CA ILE A 203 8.96 14.52 -10.06
C ILE A 203 9.67 15.26 -8.92
N LEU A 204 8.96 15.63 -7.86
CA LEU A 204 9.55 16.27 -6.69
C LEU A 204 10.67 15.44 -6.05
N THR A 205 10.52 14.11 -6.05
CA THR A 205 11.53 13.18 -5.52
C THR A 205 12.66 12.93 -6.52
N SER A 206 12.37 12.95 -7.82
CA SER A 206 13.35 12.71 -8.90
C SER A 206 14.33 13.87 -9.11
N VAL A 207 13.92 15.11 -8.86
CA VAL A 207 14.71 16.28 -9.26
C VAL A 207 15.98 16.37 -8.39
N PRO A 208 17.18 16.32 -8.99
CA PRO A 208 18.45 16.32 -8.26
C PRO A 208 18.85 17.70 -7.69
N ASN A 209 18.15 18.78 -8.07
CA ASN A 209 18.63 20.14 -7.81
C ASN A 209 18.42 20.60 -6.35
N GLY A 210 19.52 20.97 -5.69
CA GLY A 210 19.62 22.10 -4.74
C GLY A 210 18.51 22.26 -3.68
N SER A 211 18.58 21.45 -2.64
CA SER A 211 18.58 21.82 -1.21
C SER A 211 17.45 22.63 -0.54
N TRP A 212 16.40 23.14 -1.19
CA TRP A 212 15.42 23.96 -0.44
C TRP A 212 14.16 23.24 0.06
N ARG A 213 13.95 21.96 -0.26
CA ARG A 213 12.66 21.28 0.03
C ARG A 213 12.75 20.07 0.95
N PHE A 214 13.92 19.44 1.05
CA PHE A 214 14.10 18.22 1.82
C PHE A 214 15.15 18.44 2.91
N GLN A 215 14.99 17.74 4.04
CA GLN A 215 15.93 17.74 5.14
C GLN A 215 17.18 16.90 4.78
N GLN A 216 18.35 17.25 5.33
CA GLN A 216 19.62 16.50 5.20
C GLN A 216 20.22 16.45 3.79
N THR A 217 20.63 17.61 3.29
CA THR A 217 21.19 17.78 1.92
C THR A 217 22.49 16.99 1.70
N ALA A 218 23.36 16.89 2.71
CA ALA A 218 24.55 16.04 2.67
C ALA A 218 24.22 14.56 2.44
N CYS A 219 23.21 14.03 3.13
CA CYS A 219 22.76 12.65 2.95
C CYS A 219 22.22 12.42 1.54
N ASP A 220 21.42 13.38 1.05
CA ASP A 220 20.90 13.33 -0.30
C ASP A 220 22.01 13.33 -1.35
N ALA A 221 23.14 14.01 -1.16
CA ALA A 221 24.25 14.02 -2.12
C ALA A 221 24.88 12.62 -2.28
N ILE A 222 25.03 11.89 -1.18
CA ILE A 222 25.58 10.53 -1.17
C ILE A 222 24.66 9.56 -1.92
N VAL A 223 23.34 9.67 -1.70
CA VAL A 223 22.34 8.82 -2.35
C VAL A 223 21.99 9.30 -3.77
N ALA A 224 22.10 10.59 -4.07
CA ALA A 224 21.84 11.15 -5.40
C ALA A 224 22.81 10.60 -6.44
N ASN A 225 24.07 10.33 -6.06
CA ASN A 225 25.03 9.60 -6.90
C ASN A 225 24.55 8.18 -7.26
N HIS A 226 23.57 7.62 -6.54
CA HIS A 226 23.04 6.27 -6.70
C HIS A 226 21.57 6.22 -7.17
N HIS A 227 21.04 7.30 -7.75
CA HIS A 227 19.65 7.39 -8.25
C HIS A 227 18.61 6.74 -7.32
N ILE A 228 18.12 7.49 -6.31
CA ILE A 228 17.11 7.04 -5.32
C ILE A 228 15.96 6.22 -5.95
N LEU A 229 15.49 6.64 -7.13
CA LEU A 229 14.42 5.95 -7.85
C LEU A 229 14.85 4.61 -8.43
N GLN A 230 16.06 4.51 -8.97
CA GLN A 230 16.62 3.20 -9.30
C GLN A 230 16.71 2.37 -8.03
N THR A 231 17.25 2.90 -6.94
CA THR A 231 17.34 2.16 -5.67
C THR A 231 15.97 1.72 -5.09
N PHE A 232 14.87 2.42 -5.36
CA PHE A 232 13.51 2.04 -4.92
C PHE A 232 12.72 1.18 -5.92
N PHE A 233 13.02 1.22 -7.23
CA PHE A 233 12.26 0.50 -8.26
C PHE A 233 13.06 -0.62 -8.95
N GLU A 234 14.39 -0.60 -8.87
CA GLU A 234 15.32 -1.64 -9.29
C GLU A 234 15.43 -2.85 -8.34
N PRO A 235 15.08 -2.78 -7.02
CA PRO A 235 15.12 -3.95 -6.16
C PRO A 235 14.29 -5.12 -6.69
N PHE A 236 13.26 -4.89 -7.50
CA PHE A 236 12.57 -5.97 -8.21
C PHE A 236 13.50 -6.74 -9.16
N LEU A 237 14.32 -6.04 -9.93
CA LEU A 237 15.31 -6.65 -10.83
C LEU A 237 16.40 -7.37 -10.03
N ILE A 238 16.87 -6.76 -8.94
CA ILE A 238 17.91 -7.35 -8.08
C ILE A 238 17.37 -8.58 -7.34
N LEU A 239 16.17 -8.49 -6.76
CA LEU A 239 15.49 -9.62 -6.12
C LEU A 239 15.26 -10.75 -7.13
N SER A 240 14.90 -10.42 -8.38
CA SER A 240 14.78 -11.41 -9.45
C SER A 240 16.11 -12.10 -9.77
N GLN A 241 17.25 -11.48 -9.48
CA GLN A 241 18.59 -12.10 -9.64
C GLN A 241 18.99 -12.93 -8.41
N TYR A 242 18.88 -12.39 -7.19
CA TYR A 242 19.29 -13.09 -5.97
C TYR A 242 18.33 -14.20 -5.56
N PHE A 243 17.02 -13.97 -5.69
CA PHE A 243 15.98 -14.96 -5.49
C PHE A 243 15.49 -15.52 -6.82
N ALA A 244 16.31 -15.46 -7.88
CA ALA A 244 16.00 -16.05 -9.18
C ALA A 244 15.40 -17.46 -9.10
N PRO A 245 15.95 -18.42 -8.32
CA PRO A 245 15.35 -19.74 -8.27
C PRO A 245 13.97 -19.73 -7.62
N PHE A 246 13.78 -18.98 -6.53
CA PHE A 246 12.50 -18.92 -5.84
C PHE A 246 11.44 -18.15 -6.63
N THR A 247 11.74 -16.91 -7.03
CA THR A 247 10.86 -16.07 -7.85
C THR A 247 10.56 -16.75 -9.18
N GLY A 248 11.56 -17.30 -9.85
CA GLY A 248 11.41 -18.09 -11.08
C GLY A 248 10.52 -19.32 -10.88
N THR A 249 10.63 -20.02 -9.75
CA THR A 249 9.73 -21.14 -9.42
C THR A 249 8.29 -20.68 -9.21
N VAL A 250 8.07 -19.60 -8.44
CA VAL A 250 6.73 -19.05 -8.19
C VAL A 250 6.08 -18.56 -9.49
N PHE A 251 6.80 -17.77 -10.30
CA PHE A 251 6.31 -17.32 -11.60
C PHE A 251 6.14 -18.47 -12.59
N GLY A 252 7.00 -19.48 -12.54
CA GLY A 252 6.90 -20.70 -13.35
C GLY A 252 5.63 -21.49 -13.03
N ILE A 253 5.37 -21.76 -11.74
CA ILE A 253 4.13 -22.43 -11.29
C ILE A 253 2.90 -21.60 -11.69
N TRP A 254 2.95 -20.28 -11.49
CA TRP A 254 1.87 -19.38 -11.89
C TRP A 254 1.62 -19.40 -13.41
N PHE A 255 2.68 -19.34 -14.22
CA PHE A 255 2.59 -19.40 -15.67
C PHE A 255 2.06 -20.75 -16.16
N ILE A 256 2.54 -21.86 -15.59
CA ILE A 256 2.02 -23.21 -15.87
C ILE A 256 0.53 -23.29 -15.52
N THR A 257 0.12 -22.75 -14.37
CA THR A 257 -1.28 -22.72 -13.95
C THR A 257 -2.15 -21.96 -14.94
N TRP A 258 -1.68 -20.80 -15.41
CA TRP A 258 -2.33 -20.02 -16.48
C TRP A 258 -2.40 -20.80 -17.80
N ALA A 259 -1.29 -21.40 -18.24
CA ALA A 259 -1.23 -22.17 -19.48
C ALA A 259 -2.21 -23.35 -19.46
N VAL A 260 -2.28 -24.09 -18.35
CA VAL A 260 -3.23 -25.19 -18.14
C VAL A 260 -4.67 -24.66 -18.17
N ALA A 261 -4.97 -23.56 -17.48
CA ALA A 261 -6.32 -22.98 -17.47
C ALA A 261 -6.76 -22.49 -18.86
N ILE A 262 -5.86 -21.86 -19.61
CA ILE A 262 -6.10 -21.44 -21.00
C ILE A 262 -6.34 -22.67 -21.89
N TYR A 263 -5.50 -23.71 -21.75
CA TYR A 263 -5.61 -24.94 -22.51
C TYR A 263 -6.95 -25.65 -22.29
N LEU A 264 -7.36 -25.79 -21.02
CA LEU A 264 -8.65 -26.40 -20.66
C LEU A 264 -9.85 -25.61 -21.19
N ARG A 265 -9.72 -24.28 -21.35
CA ARG A 265 -10.77 -23.39 -21.86
C ARG A 265 -10.63 -23.02 -23.32
N ARG A 266 -9.75 -23.68 -24.07
CA ARG A 266 -9.45 -23.29 -25.45
C ARG A 266 -10.69 -23.27 -26.36
N ASN A 267 -11.59 -24.23 -26.21
CA ASN A 267 -12.80 -24.32 -27.04
C ASN A 267 -13.77 -23.14 -26.79
N ASP A 268 -13.79 -22.61 -25.57
CA ASP A 268 -14.62 -21.45 -25.21
C ASP A 268 -13.97 -20.12 -25.66
N ILE A 269 -12.64 -20.06 -25.65
CA ILE A 269 -11.86 -18.88 -26.00
C ILE A 269 -11.81 -18.69 -27.52
N TRP A 270 -11.51 -19.76 -28.26
CA TRP A 270 -11.30 -19.76 -29.72
C TRP A 270 -12.52 -20.28 -30.51
N LYS A 271 -13.72 -19.80 -30.17
CA LYS A 271 -14.89 -20.05 -31.03
C LYS A 271 -14.67 -19.45 -32.42
N SER A 272 -14.80 -20.29 -33.45
CA SER A 272 -14.58 -19.92 -34.86
C SER A 272 -15.43 -18.70 -35.25
N GLY A 273 -14.80 -17.71 -35.89
CA GLY A 273 -15.49 -16.55 -36.47
C GLY A 273 -15.37 -15.20 -35.74
N LYS A 274 -14.61 -15.06 -34.64
CA LYS A 274 -14.43 -13.75 -33.97
C LYS A 274 -12.97 -13.41 -33.63
N GLY A 275 -12.29 -12.74 -34.57
CA GLY A 275 -11.11 -11.89 -34.37
C GLY A 275 -9.78 -12.60 -34.05
N ARG A 276 -8.65 -11.99 -34.45
CA ARG A 276 -7.31 -12.60 -34.37
C ARG A 276 -6.71 -12.69 -32.96
N PHE A 277 -7.14 -11.88 -31.98
CA PHE A 277 -6.58 -11.96 -30.61
C PHE A 277 -7.58 -11.52 -29.53
N PRO A 278 -8.24 -12.46 -28.83
CA PRO A 278 -9.24 -12.11 -27.83
C PRO A 278 -8.64 -12.13 -26.41
N LEU A 279 -7.55 -11.40 -26.14
CA LEU A 279 -6.89 -11.39 -24.81
C LEU A 279 -7.88 -11.08 -23.67
N LEU A 280 -8.73 -10.07 -23.86
CA LEU A 280 -9.75 -9.70 -22.87
C LEU A 280 -10.84 -10.79 -22.70
N ARG A 281 -11.09 -11.60 -23.74
CA ARG A 281 -12.01 -12.76 -23.66
C ARG A 281 -11.34 -13.92 -22.94
N MET A 282 -10.06 -14.20 -23.25
CA MET A 282 -9.24 -15.21 -22.58
C MET A 282 -9.19 -14.91 -21.08
N TRP A 283 -8.83 -13.68 -20.71
CA TRP A 283 -8.84 -13.22 -19.32
C TRP A 283 -10.19 -13.46 -18.66
N ARG A 284 -11.29 -12.93 -19.23
CA ARG A 284 -12.64 -13.12 -18.69
C ARG A 284 -12.99 -14.60 -18.52
N LYS A 285 -12.81 -15.41 -19.56
CA LYS A 285 -13.16 -16.84 -19.51
C LYS A 285 -12.33 -17.64 -18.51
N VAL A 286 -11.05 -17.34 -18.35
CA VAL A 286 -10.21 -17.99 -17.34
C VAL A 286 -10.62 -17.53 -15.94
N VAL A 287 -10.73 -16.22 -15.72
CA VAL A 287 -11.07 -15.64 -14.42
C VAL A 287 -12.46 -16.07 -13.93
N ASP A 288 -13.46 -16.09 -14.81
CA ASP A 288 -14.83 -16.48 -14.47
C ASP A 288 -14.91 -17.95 -14.00
N HIS A 289 -14.04 -18.82 -14.49
CA HIS A 289 -14.03 -20.26 -14.14
C HIS A 289 -13.01 -20.63 -13.07
N TYR A 290 -11.93 -19.85 -12.93
CA TYR A 290 -10.82 -20.12 -12.03
C TYR A 290 -10.58 -18.90 -11.14
N PRO A 291 -11.44 -18.68 -10.12
CA PRO A 291 -11.36 -17.49 -9.28
C PRO A 291 -10.07 -17.46 -8.43
N PHE A 292 -9.42 -18.61 -8.20
CA PHE A 292 -8.09 -18.67 -7.59
C PHE A 292 -7.01 -18.02 -8.47
N ILE A 293 -7.06 -18.22 -9.80
CA ILE A 293 -6.11 -17.60 -10.73
C ILE A 293 -6.30 -16.08 -10.71
N GLN A 294 -7.55 -15.61 -10.63
CA GLN A 294 -7.86 -14.20 -10.44
C GLN A 294 -7.27 -13.67 -9.13
N PHE A 295 -7.49 -14.37 -8.01
CA PHE A 295 -6.94 -13.99 -6.70
C PHE A 295 -5.42 -13.85 -6.76
N CYS A 296 -4.71 -14.86 -7.25
CA CYS A 296 -3.26 -14.83 -7.34
C CYS A 296 -2.76 -13.71 -8.25
N THR A 297 -3.39 -13.53 -9.41
CA THR A 297 -2.90 -12.60 -10.43
C THR A 297 -3.23 -11.14 -10.11
N VAL A 298 -4.39 -10.87 -9.50
CA VAL A 298 -4.87 -9.50 -9.24
C VAL A 298 -4.52 -9.04 -7.83
N ILE A 299 -4.52 -9.94 -6.83
CA ILE A 299 -4.26 -9.58 -5.43
C ILE A 299 -2.88 -10.08 -5.01
N ALA A 300 -2.68 -11.39 -4.89
CA ALA A 300 -1.55 -11.92 -4.13
C ALA A 300 -0.19 -11.55 -4.73
N ILE A 301 0.05 -11.87 -6.01
CA ILE A 301 1.36 -11.64 -6.65
C ILE A 301 1.70 -10.14 -6.71
N PRO A 302 0.81 -9.24 -7.19
CA PRO A 302 1.11 -7.81 -7.21
C PRO A 302 1.41 -7.23 -5.83
N HIS A 303 0.65 -7.61 -4.79
CA HIS A 303 0.87 -7.09 -3.44
C HIS A 303 2.14 -7.65 -2.81
N ILE A 304 2.46 -8.94 -2.99
CA ILE A 304 3.71 -9.52 -2.50
C ILE A 304 4.90 -8.83 -3.16
N ALA A 305 4.88 -8.67 -4.50
CA ALA A 305 5.94 -7.98 -5.22
C ALA A 305 6.11 -6.53 -4.75
N TRP A 306 5.01 -5.82 -4.54
CA TRP A 306 5.00 -4.45 -4.03
C TRP A 306 5.55 -4.34 -2.60
N ILE A 307 5.11 -5.21 -1.67
CA ILE A 307 5.61 -5.24 -0.29
C ILE A 307 7.11 -5.50 -0.27
N ILE A 308 7.57 -6.53 -0.99
CA ILE A 308 9.01 -6.86 -1.04
C ILE A 308 9.80 -5.69 -1.60
N ASN A 309 9.32 -5.04 -2.66
CA ASN A 309 10.01 -3.89 -3.25
C ASN A 309 10.17 -2.74 -2.26
N ILE A 310 9.11 -2.41 -1.48
CA ILE A 310 9.20 -1.35 -0.47
C ILE A 310 10.12 -1.76 0.68
N GLU A 311 9.95 -2.96 1.25
CA GLU A 311 10.77 -3.40 2.39
C GLU A 311 12.24 -3.53 2.02
N MET A 312 12.58 -3.96 0.80
CA MET A 312 13.96 -3.94 0.31
C MET A 312 14.49 -2.52 0.19
N GLY A 313 13.72 -1.59 -0.39
CA GLY A 313 14.14 -0.18 -0.49
C GLY A 313 14.38 0.46 0.89
N VAL A 314 13.51 0.18 1.86
CA VAL A 314 13.71 0.61 3.26
C VAL A 314 14.92 -0.08 3.87
N ALA A 315 15.07 -1.39 3.75
CA ALA A 315 16.18 -2.12 4.37
C ALA A 315 17.55 -1.62 3.87
N VAL A 316 17.61 -1.16 2.61
CA VAL A 316 18.82 -0.62 1.99
C VAL A 316 19.09 0.83 2.41
N ILE A 317 18.08 1.70 2.44
CA ILE A 317 18.28 3.15 2.66
C ILE A 317 18.00 3.60 4.10
N LEU A 318 17.04 2.99 4.78
CA LEU A 318 16.45 3.42 6.05
C LEU A 318 16.64 2.34 7.14
N THR A 319 17.91 2.01 7.43
CA THR A 319 18.28 0.92 8.35
C THR A 319 17.92 1.16 9.82
N ARG A 320 17.64 2.40 10.21
CA ARG A 320 17.36 2.79 11.61
C ARG A 320 15.88 2.98 11.93
N GLU A 321 15.00 2.65 11.00
CA GLU A 321 13.56 2.68 11.24
C GLU A 321 13.19 1.67 12.33
N SER A 322 12.56 2.16 13.39
CA SER A 322 12.18 1.37 14.55
C SER A 322 10.71 1.59 14.90
N PHE A 323 10.16 0.67 15.69
CA PHE A 323 8.81 0.80 16.23
C PHE A 323 8.79 1.90 17.30
N SER A 324 7.86 2.84 17.21
CA SER A 324 7.73 3.94 18.17
C SER A 324 6.27 4.33 18.36
N TYR A 325 5.81 4.60 19.57
CA TYR A 325 4.41 4.91 19.82
C TYR A 325 4.03 6.36 19.49
N THR A 326 4.24 6.79 18.24
CA THR A 326 3.79 8.11 17.78
C THR A 326 2.31 8.10 17.42
N TYR A 327 1.72 9.30 17.40
CA TYR A 327 0.33 9.49 17.01
C TYR A 327 0.02 8.93 15.61
N GLY A 328 0.94 9.11 14.65
CA GLY A 328 0.79 8.57 13.29
C GLY A 328 0.72 7.04 13.25
N GLN A 329 1.55 6.36 14.04
CA GLN A 329 1.55 4.89 14.12
C GLN A 329 0.27 4.33 14.74
N MET A 330 -0.22 4.97 15.81
CA MET A 330 -1.48 4.58 16.44
C MET A 330 -2.66 4.78 15.50
N LEU A 331 -2.70 5.91 14.78
CA LEU A 331 -3.73 6.18 13.80
C LEU A 331 -3.71 5.16 12.66
N ALA A 332 -2.52 4.80 12.17
CA ALA A 332 -2.38 3.76 11.15
C ALA A 332 -2.94 2.41 11.63
N LEU A 333 -2.63 1.98 12.86
CA LEU A 333 -3.19 0.76 13.43
C LEU A 333 -4.72 0.81 13.52
N LEU A 334 -5.28 1.92 13.98
CA LEU A 334 -6.73 2.10 14.08
C LEU A 334 -7.43 2.05 12.71
N VAL A 335 -6.81 2.61 11.67
CA VAL A 335 -7.31 2.54 10.28
C VAL A 335 -7.31 1.11 9.75
N THR A 336 -6.44 0.23 10.25
CA THR A 336 -6.39 -1.19 9.83
C THR A 336 -7.49 -2.04 10.46
N ILE A 337 -8.06 -1.63 11.60
CA ILE A 337 -9.06 -2.43 12.33
C ILE A 337 -10.33 -2.69 11.51
N PRO A 338 -10.99 -1.70 10.87
CA PRO A 338 -12.23 -1.96 10.14
C PRO A 338 -12.09 -2.98 8.99
N PRO A 339 -11.07 -2.88 8.09
CA PRO A 339 -10.84 -3.91 7.07
C PRO A 339 -10.60 -5.31 7.64
N ILE A 340 -9.90 -5.41 8.79
CA ILE A 340 -9.70 -6.69 9.48
C ILE A 340 -11.05 -7.26 9.95
N ILE A 341 -11.88 -6.45 10.62
CA ILE A 341 -13.18 -6.90 11.11
C ILE A 341 -14.07 -7.36 9.94
N GLN A 342 -14.11 -6.59 8.85
CA GLN A 342 -14.86 -6.95 7.63
C GLN A 342 -14.35 -8.27 7.02
N LEU A 343 -13.02 -8.48 6.99
CA LEU A 343 -12.44 -9.73 6.52
C LEU A 343 -12.77 -10.91 7.45
N VAL A 344 -12.74 -10.72 8.77
CA VAL A 344 -13.11 -11.75 9.75
C VAL A 344 -14.57 -12.17 9.55
N GLN A 345 -15.47 -11.22 9.32
CA GLN A 345 -16.87 -11.51 8.97
C GLN A 345 -17.01 -12.25 7.64
N LEU A 346 -16.11 -11.99 6.67
CA LEU A 346 -16.06 -12.69 5.39
C LEU A 346 -15.40 -14.07 5.47
N THR A 347 -14.59 -14.35 6.50
CA THR A 347 -13.81 -15.58 6.66
C THR A 347 -14.61 -16.87 6.49
N PRO A 348 -15.81 -17.05 7.08
CA PRO A 348 -16.59 -18.27 6.83
C PRO A 348 -16.94 -18.42 5.34
N ARG A 349 -17.32 -17.34 4.66
CA ARG A 349 -17.63 -17.37 3.21
C ARG A 349 -16.37 -17.67 2.38
N LEU A 350 -15.24 -17.05 2.72
CA LEU A 350 -13.94 -17.31 2.07
C LEU A 350 -13.49 -18.75 2.27
N PHE A 351 -13.69 -19.32 3.46
CA PHE A 351 -13.39 -20.71 3.74
C PHE A 351 -14.23 -21.65 2.87
N TRP A 352 -15.54 -21.43 2.78
CA TRP A 352 -16.40 -22.22 1.89
C TRP A 352 -16.01 -22.08 0.42
N TRP A 353 -15.70 -20.86 -0.02
CA TRP A 353 -15.18 -20.60 -1.37
C TRP A 353 -13.87 -21.35 -1.63
N PHE A 354 -12.96 -21.36 -0.66
CA PHE A 354 -11.68 -22.07 -0.75
C PHE A 354 -11.90 -23.60 -0.83
N VAL A 355 -12.77 -24.15 0.01
CA VAL A 355 -13.15 -25.57 -0.02
C VAL A 355 -13.84 -25.95 -1.33
N ASP A 356 -14.51 -25.00 -1.98
CA ASP A 356 -15.15 -25.18 -3.27
C ASP A 356 -14.21 -25.10 -4.47
N LEU A 357 -12.93 -24.74 -4.28
CA LEU A 357 -11.94 -24.76 -5.36
C LEU A 357 -11.77 -26.17 -5.92
N THR A 358 -11.68 -26.27 -7.25
CA THR A 358 -11.72 -27.54 -7.98
C THR A 358 -10.60 -28.50 -7.58
N TRP A 359 -9.40 -27.95 -7.30
CA TRP A 359 -8.26 -28.74 -6.83
C TRP A 359 -8.44 -29.19 -5.38
N VAL A 360 -9.04 -28.37 -4.50
CA VAL A 360 -9.35 -28.78 -3.13
C VAL A 360 -10.38 -29.89 -3.14
N ARG A 361 -11.40 -29.82 -4.01
CA ARG A 361 -12.36 -30.91 -4.22
C ARG A 361 -11.69 -32.19 -4.75
N PHE A 362 -10.75 -32.04 -5.68
CA PHE A 362 -9.97 -33.16 -6.22
C PHE A 362 -9.13 -33.83 -5.12
N VAL A 363 -8.40 -33.05 -4.32
CA VAL A 363 -7.53 -33.56 -3.23
C VAL A 363 -8.36 -34.09 -2.04
N SER A 364 -9.48 -33.46 -1.71
CA SER A 364 -10.34 -33.88 -0.60
C SER A 364 -11.26 -35.06 -0.93
N PHE A 365 -11.20 -35.61 -2.16
CA PHE A 365 -12.05 -36.70 -2.64
C PHE A 365 -13.56 -36.49 -2.42
N ARG A 366 -14.02 -35.25 -2.23
CA ARG A 366 -15.45 -34.97 -2.04
C ARG A 366 -16.17 -35.19 -3.36
N ARG A 367 -16.93 -36.29 -3.44
CA ARG A 367 -17.80 -36.62 -4.57
C ARG A 367 -18.73 -35.44 -4.90
N ASN A 368 -18.73 -35.06 -6.17
CA ASN A 368 -19.53 -34.00 -6.79
C ASN A 368 -21.02 -34.09 -6.43
N LYS A 369 -21.44 -33.43 -5.35
CA LYS A 369 -22.76 -32.83 -5.32
C LYS A 369 -22.54 -31.33 -5.52
N PRO A 370 -22.77 -30.78 -6.73
CA PRO A 370 -22.81 -29.34 -6.87
C PRO A 370 -23.85 -28.84 -5.86
N ARG A 371 -23.42 -28.07 -4.86
CA ARG A 371 -24.34 -27.24 -4.10
C ARG A 371 -24.93 -26.29 -5.13
N HIS A 372 -26.13 -26.60 -5.61
CA HIS A 372 -27.00 -25.62 -6.22
C HIS A 372 -27.11 -24.52 -5.17
N ASN A 373 -26.42 -23.40 -5.41
CA ASN A 373 -26.87 -22.16 -4.84
C ASN A 373 -28.31 -22.05 -5.33
N PRO A 374 -29.32 -22.05 -4.44
CA PRO A 374 -30.69 -21.78 -4.87
C PRO A 374 -30.59 -20.49 -5.69
N PRO A 375 -31.18 -20.44 -6.91
CA PRO A 375 -31.17 -19.22 -7.69
C PRO A 375 -31.61 -18.12 -6.73
N LEU A 376 -30.74 -17.12 -6.51
CA LEU A 376 -31.08 -15.90 -5.79
C LEU A 376 -32.35 -15.45 -6.47
N ASP A 377 -33.47 -15.64 -5.77
CA ASP A 377 -34.80 -15.48 -6.29
C ASP A 377 -34.82 -14.04 -6.78
N ARG A 378 -34.69 -13.91 -8.11
CA ARG A 378 -34.63 -12.64 -8.80
C ARG A 378 -36.06 -12.18 -8.72
N ARG A 379 -36.43 -11.67 -7.53
CA ARG A 379 -37.73 -11.11 -7.22
C ARG A 379 -37.99 -10.18 -8.37
N SER A 380 -38.83 -10.65 -9.26
CA SER A 380 -39.32 -9.90 -10.38
C SER A 380 -40.07 -8.75 -9.73
N THR A 381 -39.39 -7.62 -9.55
CA THR A 381 -40.00 -6.32 -9.73
C THR A 381 -40.50 -6.30 -11.17
N ASN A 382 -41.58 -7.04 -11.41
CA ASN A 382 -42.64 -6.65 -12.31
C ASN A 382 -43.30 -5.45 -11.61
N GLU A 383 -42.56 -4.35 -11.54
CA GLU A 383 -43.13 -3.05 -11.34
C GLU A 383 -43.55 -2.65 -12.75
N SER A 384 -44.83 -2.96 -13.00
CA SER A 384 -45.65 -2.51 -14.10
C SER A 384 -45.28 -1.11 -14.55
N THR A 385 -44.53 -1.02 -15.64
CA THR A 385 -44.48 0.18 -16.47
C THR A 385 -45.63 0.06 -17.46
N ASP A 386 -46.83 0.32 -16.95
CA ASP A 386 -47.99 0.66 -17.76
C ASP A 386 -48.43 2.06 -17.32
N ALA A 387 -48.92 2.84 -18.28
CA ALA A 387 -49.27 4.27 -18.23
C ALA A 387 -48.12 5.26 -18.45
N GLY A 388 -47.94 5.61 -19.73
CA GLY A 388 -47.73 7.02 -20.08
C GLY A 388 -49.00 7.82 -19.78
N GLY A 389 -48.84 9.08 -19.40
CA GLY A 389 -49.95 10.03 -19.25
C GLY A 389 -49.61 11.19 -18.32
N GLU A 390 -49.56 12.39 -18.91
CA GLU A 390 -49.89 13.68 -18.28
C GLU A 390 -49.21 14.10 -16.97
N TYR A 391 -48.20 14.94 -17.12
CA TYR A 391 -48.00 16.06 -16.21
C TYR A 391 -49.09 17.11 -16.47
N SER A 392 -50.15 17.11 -15.65
CA SER A 392 -50.95 18.29 -15.35
C SER A 392 -51.77 18.04 -14.08
N GLU A 393 -51.73 19.02 -13.18
CA GLU A 393 -52.69 19.29 -12.10
C GLU A 393 -53.28 18.08 -11.33
N LEU A 394 -52.83 17.87 -10.10
CA LEU A 394 -53.75 18.08 -8.97
C LEU A 394 -53.00 18.20 -7.64
N GLN A 395 -53.17 19.37 -7.07
CA GLN A 395 -53.04 19.69 -5.66
C GLN A 395 -54.13 18.93 -4.86
N ASP A 396 -53.88 18.73 -3.57
CA ASP A 396 -54.82 18.27 -2.54
C ASP A 396 -55.29 16.81 -2.56
N THR A 397 -54.63 15.97 -1.74
CA THR A 397 -55.23 15.26 -0.59
C THR A 397 -54.26 14.19 -0.06
N LEU A 398 -53.56 14.50 1.03
CA LEU A 398 -52.81 13.54 1.82
C LEU A 398 -53.57 13.25 3.12
N PRO A 399 -54.07 12.01 3.36
CA PRO A 399 -54.36 11.58 4.72
C PRO A 399 -53.06 11.14 5.39
N LEU A 400 -52.80 11.73 6.57
CA LEU A 400 -51.81 11.27 7.53
C LEU A 400 -52.02 9.79 7.85
N VAL A 401 -51.01 8.96 7.59
CA VAL A 401 -50.89 7.61 8.15
C VAL A 401 -49.89 7.64 9.30
N GLU A 402 -50.44 7.36 10.47
CA GLU A 402 -49.82 7.30 11.78
C GLU A 402 -48.86 6.10 11.92
N PRO A 403 -47.63 6.27 12.45
CA PRO A 403 -46.76 5.14 12.74
C PRO A 403 -47.08 4.55 14.12
N LYS A 404 -47.72 3.37 14.11
CA LYS A 404 -47.96 2.53 15.29
C LYS A 404 -46.73 1.67 15.58
N HIS A 405 -45.88 2.13 16.50
CA HIS A 405 -45.20 1.36 17.57
C HIS A 405 -44.04 2.17 18.14
N ARG A 406 -44.33 2.93 19.20
CA ARG A 406 -43.33 3.53 20.09
C ARG A 406 -43.29 2.68 21.36
N VAL A 407 -42.14 2.05 21.62
CA VAL A 407 -41.83 1.42 22.91
C VAL A 407 -41.68 2.55 23.94
N SER A 408 -42.57 2.61 24.92
CA SER A 408 -42.54 3.56 26.02
C SER A 408 -41.62 3.04 27.14
N PHE A 409 -40.48 3.71 27.34
CA PHE A 409 -39.79 3.68 28.62
C PHE A 409 -40.47 4.70 29.54
N SER A 410 -41.04 4.21 30.64
CA SER A 410 -41.62 5.02 31.70
C SER A 410 -40.49 5.62 32.54
N GLN A 411 -40.49 6.95 32.63
CA GLN A 411 -39.62 7.73 33.49
C GLN A 411 -40.50 8.66 34.31
N ASP A 412 -41.14 8.09 35.33
CA ASP A 412 -41.81 8.83 36.40
C ASP A 412 -41.53 8.07 37.69
N ASP A 413 -40.44 8.46 38.36
CA ASP A 413 -40.27 8.36 39.81
C ASP A 413 -38.96 9.05 40.18
N ALA A 414 -39.03 10.33 40.55
CA ALA A 414 -38.22 10.96 41.61
C ALA A 414 -38.29 12.50 41.55
N ALA A 415 -39.37 13.08 42.08
CA ALA A 415 -39.32 14.47 42.56
C ALA A 415 -40.34 14.69 43.68
N LYS A 416 -40.14 14.07 44.85
CA LYS A 416 -40.75 14.55 46.10
C LYS A 416 -39.98 14.10 47.35
N SER A 417 -38.98 14.88 47.76
CA SER A 417 -38.81 15.25 49.18
C SER A 417 -37.82 16.42 49.31
N ARG A 418 -38.33 17.52 49.88
CA ARG A 418 -37.53 18.56 50.56
C ARG A 418 -37.40 18.12 52.02
N GLY A 419 -36.24 18.36 52.64
CA GLY A 419 -36.04 18.21 54.08
C GLY A 419 -34.63 18.63 54.52
N VAL A 420 -34.51 19.90 54.93
CA VAL A 420 -33.46 20.59 55.73
C VAL A 420 -33.23 19.83 57.06
N PRO A 421 -32.05 19.81 57.72
CA PRO A 421 -31.17 20.94 58.12
C PRO A 421 -29.83 21.05 57.42
#